data_AF-A0A820LS50-F1
#
_entry.id   AF-A0A820LS50-F1
#
_cell.length_a   1.000
_cell.length_b   1.000
_cell.length_c   1.000
_cell.angle_alpha   90.00
_cell.angle_beta   90.00
_cell.angle_gamma   90.00
#
_symmetry.space_group_name_H-M   'P 1'
#
loop_
_entity.id
_entity.type
_entity.pdbx_description
1 polymer ?
#
loop_
_entity_poly.entity_id
_entity_poly.type
_entity_poly.pdbx_seq_one_letter_code
_entity_poly.pdbx_strand_id
1 'polypeptide(L)'
;MSSESLPSQTVPVYHILPFYYIHVLDQNTGVTRLEIGPKTFFKQDNETITLGPEKMIILPPRHYCVVENPVVKNDIGQIQFDENGQVKLLHGDIEIRLDKDYKEPFPLYPGETLREAF
;
A
#
# COMPACT_ATOMS: atom_id res chain seq x y z
N MET A 1 -20.36 -24.47 -19.14
CA MET A 1 -20.93 -23.13 -18.93
C MET A 1 -19.75 -22.20 -18.70
N SER A 2 -19.36 -21.50 -19.75
CA SER A 2 -18.19 -20.61 -19.77
C SER A 2 -18.51 -19.34 -18.99
N SER A 3 -17.84 -19.11 -17.87
CA SER A 3 -17.85 -17.80 -17.19
C SER A 3 -16.79 -16.94 -17.85
N GLU A 4 -17.19 -16.27 -18.93
CA GLU A 4 -16.38 -15.22 -19.55
C GLU A 4 -16.43 -14.00 -18.62
N SER A 5 -15.35 -13.77 -17.87
CA SER A 5 -15.21 -12.56 -17.05
C SER A 5 -15.10 -11.36 -17.99
N LEU A 6 -16.08 -10.46 -17.90
CA LEU A 6 -16.09 -9.16 -18.58
C LEU A 6 -14.71 -8.49 -18.42
N PRO A 7 -14.11 -7.92 -19.48
CA PRO A 7 -12.92 -7.12 -19.33
C PRO A 7 -13.27 -5.95 -18.41
N SER A 8 -12.63 -5.93 -17.23
CA SER A 8 -12.72 -4.81 -16.28
C SER A 8 -12.39 -3.54 -17.06
N GLN A 9 -13.38 -2.69 -17.26
CA GLN A 9 -13.19 -1.40 -17.92
C GLN A 9 -12.12 -0.66 -17.12
N THR A 10 -10.93 -0.50 -17.71
CA THR A 10 -9.82 0.18 -17.08
C THR A 10 -10.23 1.63 -16.90
N VAL A 11 -10.66 2.01 -15.70
CA VAL A 11 -10.93 3.41 -15.38
C VAL A 11 -9.58 4.14 -15.51
N PRO A 12 -9.44 5.15 -16.37
CA PRO A 12 -8.17 5.86 -16.54
C PRO A 12 -7.90 6.84 -15.40
N VAL A 13 -8.94 7.18 -14.63
CA VAL A 13 -8.89 8.20 -13.57
C VAL A 13 -9.37 7.58 -12.26
N TYR A 14 -8.54 7.66 -11.22
CA TYR A 14 -8.85 7.18 -9.88
C TYR A 14 -8.88 8.37 -8.91
N HIS A 15 -10.03 8.59 -8.28
CA HIS A 15 -10.14 9.56 -7.19
C HIS A 15 -9.79 8.88 -5.87
N ILE A 16 -8.57 9.10 -5.39
CA ILE A 16 -8.11 8.58 -4.11
C ILE A 16 -8.58 9.56 -3.03
N LEU A 17 -9.54 9.13 -2.20
CA LEU A 17 -10.12 9.93 -1.13
C LEU A 17 -9.09 10.20 0.00
N PRO A 18 -9.34 11.18 0.89
CA PRO A 18 -8.56 11.34 2.11
C PRO A 18 -8.54 10.03 2.92
N PHE A 19 -7.37 9.65 3.44
CA PHE A 19 -7.14 8.39 4.19
C PHE A 19 -7.38 7.11 3.37
N TYR A 20 -7.34 7.21 2.05
CA TYR A 20 -7.30 6.05 1.16
C TYR A 20 -5.97 5.96 0.43
N TYR A 21 -5.65 4.76 -0.02
CA TYR A 21 -4.47 4.50 -0.84
C TYR A 21 -4.73 3.44 -1.91
N ILE A 22 -3.87 3.42 -2.92
CA ILE A 22 -3.84 2.41 -4.00
C ILE A 22 -2.40 1.94 -4.21
N HIS A 23 -2.25 0.75 -4.79
CA HIS A 23 -0.97 0.28 -5.31
C HIS A 23 -0.99 0.29 -6.83
N VAL A 24 0.07 0.85 -7.41
CA VAL A 24 0.23 1.00 -8.85
C VAL A 24 1.49 0.25 -9.27
N LEU A 25 1.34 -0.75 -10.12
CA LEU A 25 2.41 -1.45 -10.81
C LEU A 25 2.73 -0.73 -12.11
N ASP A 26 3.98 -0.30 -12.27
CA ASP A 26 4.52 0.09 -13.57
C ASP A 26 5.03 -1.16 -14.29
N GLN A 27 4.44 -1.49 -15.44
CA GLN A 27 4.78 -2.67 -16.22
C GLN A 27 6.14 -2.58 -16.92
N ASN A 28 6.67 -1.37 -17.13
CA ASN A 28 7.98 -1.21 -17.76
C ASN A 28 9.11 -1.55 -16.78
N THR A 29 8.94 -1.15 -15.52
CA THR A 29 9.96 -1.33 -14.46
C THR A 29 9.67 -2.56 -13.58
N GLY A 30 8.44 -3.06 -13.57
CA GLY A 30 7.97 -4.09 -12.65
C GLY A 30 7.77 -3.58 -11.22
N VAL A 31 7.92 -2.27 -10.98
CA VAL A 31 7.90 -1.68 -9.65
C VAL A 31 6.47 -1.37 -9.25
N THR A 32 6.06 -1.90 -8.09
CA THR A 32 4.79 -1.51 -7.46
C THR A 32 5.04 -0.42 -6.44
N ARG A 33 4.33 0.69 -6.58
CA ARG A 33 4.42 1.85 -5.69
C ARG A 33 3.09 2.16 -5.02
N LEU A 34 3.17 2.92 -3.94
CA LEU A 34 2.05 3.35 -3.13
C LEU A 34 1.62 4.76 -3.52
N GLU A 35 0.33 4.96 -3.77
CA GLU A 35 -0.25 6.28 -4.04
C GLU A 35 -1.30 6.61 -2.96
N ILE A 36 -1.08 7.69 -2.22
CA ILE A 36 -1.92 8.14 -1.09
C ILE A 36 -2.83 9.31 -1.53
N GLY A 37 -4.08 9.33 -1.06
CA GLY A 37 -5.01 10.43 -1.24
C GLY A 37 -4.85 11.56 -0.21
N PRO A 38 -5.48 12.74 -0.39
CA PRO A 38 -6.45 13.07 -1.44
C PRO A 38 -5.78 13.49 -2.75
N LYS A 39 -5.99 12.71 -3.82
CA LYS A 39 -5.53 13.08 -5.16
C LYS A 39 -6.30 12.36 -6.26
N THR A 40 -6.32 12.99 -7.42
CA THR A 40 -6.79 12.34 -8.65
C THR A 40 -5.59 11.74 -9.36
N PHE A 41 -5.55 10.42 -9.42
CA PHE A 41 -4.50 9.65 -10.09
C PHE A 41 -4.92 9.34 -11.53
N PHE A 42 -4.08 9.72 -12.49
CA PHE A 42 -4.27 9.45 -13.91
C PHE A 42 -3.39 8.27 -14.29
N LYS A 43 -4.02 7.09 -14.41
CA LYS A 43 -3.33 5.86 -14.79
C LYS A 43 -2.81 5.99 -16.22
N GLN A 44 -1.52 5.74 -16.42
CA GLN A 44 -0.91 5.65 -17.74
C GLN A 44 -1.10 4.25 -18.36
N ASP A 45 -0.84 4.13 -19.66
CA ASP A 45 -1.01 2.86 -20.40
C ASP A 45 -0.10 1.75 -19.86
N ASN A 46 1.12 2.10 -19.42
CA ASN A 46 2.07 1.16 -18.83
C ASN A 46 1.80 0.87 -17.35
N GLU A 47 0.72 1.38 -16.77
CA GLU A 47 0.44 1.23 -15.34
C GLU A 47 -0.75 0.32 -15.09
N THR A 48 -0.75 -0.38 -13.96
CA THR A 48 -1.87 -1.22 -13.53
C THR A 48 -2.12 -1.03 -12.05
N ILE A 49 -3.39 -0.87 -11.69
CA ILE A 49 -3.79 -0.83 -10.28
C ILE A 49 -3.80 -2.26 -9.77
N THR A 50 -2.90 -2.58 -8.86
CA THR A 50 -2.81 -3.92 -8.25
C THR A 50 -3.64 -4.02 -6.97
N LEU A 51 -3.90 -2.88 -6.31
CA LEU A 51 -4.74 -2.76 -5.13
C LEU A 51 -5.44 -1.39 -5.13
N GLY A 52 -6.72 -1.32 -4.75
CA GLY A 52 -7.31 -0.04 -4.40
C GLY A 52 -8.84 0.06 -4.50
N PRO A 53 -9.39 1.23 -4.18
CA PRO A 53 -8.96 2.15 -3.11
C PRO A 53 -9.22 1.52 -1.75
N GLU A 54 -8.16 1.34 -0.97
CA GLU A 54 -8.24 0.77 0.38
C GLU A 54 -8.16 1.86 1.44
N LYS A 55 -8.85 1.63 2.57
CA LYS A 55 -8.76 2.53 3.72
C LYS A 55 -7.41 2.35 4.42
N MET A 56 -6.81 3.46 4.83
CA MET A 56 -5.67 3.43 5.74
C MET A 56 -6.05 2.78 7.07
N ILE A 57 -5.05 2.19 7.71
CA ILE A 57 -5.19 1.63 9.05
C ILE A 57 -5.24 2.79 10.03
N ILE A 58 -6.24 2.76 10.91
CA ILE A 58 -6.41 3.70 12.01
C ILE A 58 -6.29 2.89 13.29
N LEU A 59 -5.33 3.22 14.15
CA LEU A 59 -5.19 2.60 15.46
C LEU A 59 -5.82 3.50 16.54
N PRO A 60 -6.92 3.07 17.18
CA PRO A 60 -7.48 3.77 18.33
C PRO A 60 -6.49 3.82 19.51
N PRO A 61 -6.74 4.66 20.53
CA PRO A 61 -5.91 4.68 21.72
C PRO A 61 -5.81 3.31 22.39
N ARG A 62 -4.59 2.89 22.79
CA ARG A 62 -4.29 1.58 23.42
C ARG A 62 -4.51 0.35 22.53
N HIS A 63 -4.58 0.54 21.22
CA HIS A 63 -4.75 -0.52 20.24
C HIS A 63 -3.44 -0.79 19.49
N TYR A 64 -3.34 -1.96 18.86
CA TYR A 64 -2.18 -2.32 18.05
C TYR A 64 -2.57 -3.18 16.86
N CYS A 65 -1.71 -3.19 15.85
CA CYS A 65 -1.82 -4.16 14.76
C CYS A 65 -0.50 -4.87 14.51
N VAL A 66 -0.60 -6.05 13.90
CA VAL A 66 0.53 -6.87 13.48
C VAL A 66 0.61 -6.81 11.96
N VAL A 67 1.73 -6.33 11.45
CA VAL A 67 2.03 -6.25 10.02
C VAL A 67 3.08 -7.29 9.68
N GLU A 68 2.81 -8.13 8.69
CA GLU A 68 3.78 -9.06 8.11
C GLU A 68 4.56 -8.40 6.98
N ASN A 69 5.82 -8.80 6.83
CA ASN A 69 6.78 -8.27 5.86
C ASN A 69 6.93 -6.74 5.94
N PRO A 70 7.21 -6.17 7.12
CA PRO A 70 7.23 -4.74 7.32
C PRO A 70 8.29 -4.06 6.45
N VAL A 71 8.04 -2.82 6.05
CA VAL A 71 9.01 -2.01 5.33
C VAL A 71 10.29 -1.78 6.14
N VAL A 72 11.43 -1.85 5.44
CA VAL A 72 12.73 -1.50 6.02
C VAL A 72 12.79 0.01 6.21
N LYS A 73 13.12 0.43 7.43
CA LYS A 73 13.36 1.83 7.79
C LYS A 73 14.80 2.01 8.24
N ASN A 74 15.39 3.18 7.98
CA ASN A 74 16.69 3.54 8.54
C ASN A 74 16.57 3.99 10.01
N ASP A 75 17.71 4.34 10.63
CA ASP A 75 17.79 4.80 12.02
C ASP A 75 16.97 6.06 12.32
N ILE A 76 16.55 6.79 11.28
CA ILE A 76 15.76 8.02 11.36
C ILE A 76 14.28 7.74 11.01
N GLY A 77 13.91 6.48 10.80
CA GLY A 77 12.54 6.05 10.50
C GLY A 77 12.10 6.24 9.04
N GLN A 78 13.03 6.58 8.13
CA GLN A 78 12.73 6.76 6.71
C GLN A 78 12.76 5.42 5.96
N ILE A 79 11.75 5.22 5.13
CA ILE A 79 11.56 4.02 4.33
C ILE A 79 12.67 3.90 3.28
N GLN A 80 13.20 2.68 3.16
CA GLN A 80 14.26 2.36 2.23
C GLN A 80 13.72 1.75 0.95
N PHE A 81 14.29 2.18 -0.17
CA PHE A 81 13.99 1.67 -1.51
C PHE A 81 15.23 0.98 -2.10
N ASP A 82 15.03 0.12 -3.09
CA ASP A 82 16.10 -0.45 -3.90
C ASP A 82 16.49 0.48 -5.06
N GLU A 83 17.43 0.03 -5.90
CA GLU A 83 17.94 0.79 -7.05
C GLU A 83 16.86 1.05 -8.12
N ASN A 84 15.82 0.23 -8.16
CA ASN A 84 14.71 0.36 -9.10
C ASN A 84 13.57 1.21 -8.53
N GLY A 85 13.63 1.60 -7.25
CA GLY A 85 12.57 2.34 -6.56
C GLY A 85 11.49 1.44 -5.93
N GLN A 86 11.73 0.13 -5.85
CA GLN A 86 10.87 -0.79 -5.11
C GLN A 86 11.13 -0.65 -3.60
N VAL A 87 10.06 -0.68 -2.81
CA VAL A 87 10.17 -0.64 -1.35
C VAL A 87 10.86 -1.90 -0.83
N LYS A 88 11.80 -1.76 0.09
CA LYS A 88 12.46 -2.90 0.74
C LYS A 88 11.60 -3.41 1.89
N LEU A 89 11.42 -4.71 1.97
CA LEU A 89 10.66 -5.39 3.02
C LEU A 89 11.56 -6.32 3.82
N LEU A 90 11.26 -6.47 5.12
CA LEU A 90 11.82 -7.52 5.97
C LEU A 90 10.98 -8.79 5.79
N HIS A 91 11.29 -9.56 4.74
CA HIS A 91 10.52 -10.76 4.39
C HIS A 91 10.57 -11.83 5.50
N GLY A 92 9.39 -12.30 5.91
CA GLY A 92 9.25 -13.31 6.95
C GLY A 92 9.21 -12.76 8.37
N ASP A 93 9.45 -11.46 8.56
CA ASP A 93 9.35 -10.79 9.84
C ASP A 93 7.95 -10.20 10.08
N ILE A 94 7.70 -9.85 11.35
CA ILE A 94 6.49 -9.16 11.80
C ILE A 94 6.86 -7.86 12.54
N GLU A 95 6.07 -6.81 12.31
CA GLU A 95 6.14 -5.56 13.06
C GLU A 95 4.84 -5.37 13.86
N ILE A 96 4.97 -5.09 15.16
CA ILE A 96 3.85 -4.66 16.00
C ILE A 96 3.80 -3.13 15.94
N ARG A 97 2.74 -2.59 15.35
CA ARG A 97 2.49 -1.15 15.28
C ARG A 97 1.55 -0.74 16.40
N LEU A 98 2.01 0.17 17.24
CA LEU A 98 1.27 0.68 18.41
C LEU A 98 0.72 2.07 18.11
N ASP A 99 -0.44 2.39 18.68
CA ASP A 99 -1.08 3.72 18.57
C ASP A 99 -0.16 4.89 18.92
N LYS A 100 0.74 4.71 19.90
CA LYS A 100 1.69 5.74 20.34
C LYS A 100 2.67 6.15 19.23
N ASP A 101 3.05 5.22 18.37
CA ASP A 101 4.03 5.40 17.29
C ASP A 101 3.33 5.74 15.97
N TYR A 102 2.10 5.25 15.78
CA TYR A 102 1.26 5.44 14.61
C TYR A 102 -0.05 6.15 14.96
N LYS A 103 0.07 7.44 15.33
CA LYS A 103 -1.07 8.29 15.74
C LYS A 103 -1.94 8.74 14.58
N GLU A 104 -1.38 8.80 13.38
CA GLU A 104 -2.09 9.20 12.16
C GLU A 104 -2.40 7.97 11.31
N PRO A 105 -3.50 7.99 10.52
CA PRO A 105 -3.83 6.91 9.62
C PRO A 105 -2.67 6.61 8.67
N PHE A 106 -2.30 5.35 8.54
CA PHE A 106 -1.18 4.94 7.71
C PHE A 106 -1.58 3.86 6.69
N PRO A 107 -0.99 3.89 5.48
CA PRO A 107 -1.19 2.86 4.48
C PRO A 107 -0.31 1.63 4.76
N LEU A 108 -0.63 0.53 4.08
CA LEU A 108 0.32 -0.57 3.90
C LEU A 108 1.06 -0.40 2.59
N TYR A 109 2.37 -0.63 2.64
CA TYR A 109 3.21 -0.62 1.46
C TYR A 109 3.02 -1.90 0.62
N PRO A 110 3.35 -1.88 -0.68
CA PRO A 110 3.30 -3.07 -1.52
C PRO A 110 4.08 -4.23 -0.90
N GLY A 111 3.38 -5.34 -0.66
CA GLY A 111 3.92 -6.55 -0.03
C GLY A 111 3.78 -6.63 1.49
N GLU A 112 3.49 -5.53 2.19
CA GLU A 112 3.04 -5.58 3.58
C GLU A 112 1.64 -6.19 3.66
N THR A 113 1.37 -6.96 4.71
CA THR A 113 0.04 -7.55 4.94
C THR A 113 -0.39 -7.33 6.39
N LEU A 114 -1.63 -6.89 6.58
CA LEU A 114 -2.24 -6.81 7.92
C LEU A 114 -2.59 -8.23 8.37
N ARG A 115 -1.93 -8.73 9.40
CA ARG A 115 -2.25 -10.04 9.98
C ARG A 115 -3.43 -9.94 10.95
N GLU A 116 -3.31 -9.04 11.93
CA GLU A 116 -4.26 -8.88 13.01
C GLU A 116 -4.32 -7.40 13.44
N ALA A 117 -5.48 -6.95 13.92
CA ALA A 117 -5.68 -5.63 14.51
C ALA A 117 -6.58 -5.79 15.75
N PHE A 118 -6.17 -5.19 16.87
CA PHE A 118 -6.80 -5.32 18.18
C PHE A 118 -7.06 -3.98 18.82
#